data_AF-A0A1U9NGJ4-F1
#
_entry.id   AF-A0A1U9NGJ4-F1
#
_cell.length_a   1.000
_cell.length_b   1.000
_cell.length_c   1.000
_cell.angle_alpha   90.00
_cell.angle_beta   90.00
_cell.angle_gamma   90.00
#
_symmetry.space_group_name_H-M   'P 1'
#
loop_
_entity.id
_entity.type
_entity.pdbx_description
1 polymer ?
#
loop_
_entity_poly.entity_id
_entity_poly.type
_entity_poly.pdbx_seq_one_letter_code
_entity_poly.pdbx_strand_id
1 'polypeptide(L)'
;MSSINSMQSAQQLQMDYMRLLTTQLQHQNPLDPMDNEQMTAQLTQLSQLGQLEQMNTSFAQVLESTKLNYAGNLVGKEVSFMDYSRMGPNNVPGVKVLGIVEKVDVEGENVMLNVGQYDQSGSKVKTHTINMKEVDTIGFNVTDVLK
;
A
#
# COMPACT_ATOMS: atom_id res chain seq x y z
N MET A 1 -11.75 -8.13 -1.72
CA MET A 1 -12.14 -8.89 -0.50
C MET A 1 -11.63 -10.33 -0.51
N SER A 2 -10.57 -10.66 -1.25
CA SER A 2 -10.16 -12.06 -1.51
C SER A 2 -9.09 -12.59 -0.54
N SER A 3 -8.38 -11.71 0.16
CA SER A 3 -7.23 -12.07 1.02
C SER A 3 -7.61 -12.52 2.44
N ILE A 4 -8.87 -12.32 2.86
CA ILE A 4 -9.34 -12.72 4.20
C ILE A 4 -9.67 -14.22 4.24
N ASN A 5 -10.14 -14.78 3.11
CA ASN A 5 -10.51 -16.20 3.00
C ASN A 5 -9.31 -17.16 3.08
N SER A 6 -8.12 -16.75 2.61
CA SER A 6 -6.91 -17.59 2.69
C SER A 6 -6.36 -17.72 4.10
N MET A 7 -6.42 -16.64 4.90
CA MET A 7 -6.00 -16.66 6.31
C MET A 7 -6.91 -17.55 7.17
N GLN A 8 -8.24 -17.48 6.96
CA GLN A 8 -9.19 -18.39 7.60
C GLN A 8 -8.93 -19.87 7.24
N SER A 9 -8.50 -20.14 6.00
CA SER A 9 -8.22 -21.50 5.52
C SER A 9 -6.97 -22.10 6.20
N ALA A 10 -5.89 -21.34 6.36
CA ALA A 10 -4.68 -21.80 7.05
C ALA A 10 -4.93 -22.05 8.56
N GLN A 11 -5.73 -21.18 9.19
CA GLN A 11 -6.14 -21.33 10.59
C GLN A 11 -7.07 -22.52 10.80
N GLN A 12 -7.97 -22.81 9.85
CA GLN A 12 -8.80 -24.02 9.86
C GLN A 12 -7.97 -25.29 9.71
N LEU A 13 -7.00 -25.32 8.79
CA LEU A 13 -6.10 -26.47 8.62
C LEU A 13 -5.27 -26.75 9.89
N GLN A 14 -4.84 -25.72 10.61
CA GLN A 14 -4.16 -25.88 11.90
C GLN A 14 -5.09 -26.44 12.99
N MET A 15 -6.35 -26.00 13.05
CA MET A 15 -7.34 -26.52 14.02
C MET A 15 -7.73 -27.97 13.73
N ASP A 16 -7.90 -28.32 12.45
CA ASP A 16 -8.20 -29.69 12.04
C ASP A 16 -7.02 -30.63 12.30
N TYR A 17 -5.77 -30.15 12.16
CA TYR A 17 -4.58 -30.87 12.60
C TYR A 17 -4.54 -31.08 14.12
N MET A 18 -4.80 -30.04 14.92
CA MET A 18 -4.82 -30.19 16.39
C MET A 18 -5.90 -31.18 16.86
N ARG A 19 -7.04 -31.23 16.16
CA ARG A 19 -8.09 -32.25 16.37
C ARG A 19 -7.63 -33.65 15.98
N LEU A 20 -6.97 -33.79 14.83
CA LEU A 20 -6.46 -35.08 14.37
C LEU A 20 -5.35 -35.60 15.28
N LEU A 21 -4.42 -34.73 15.71
CA LEU A 21 -3.35 -35.02 16.66
C LEU A 21 -3.92 -35.45 18.03
N THR A 22 -4.96 -34.77 18.51
CA THR A 22 -5.64 -35.14 19.76
C THR A 22 -6.35 -36.49 19.63
N THR A 23 -6.96 -36.76 18.47
CA THR A 23 -7.65 -38.03 18.18
C THR A 23 -6.66 -39.19 18.05
N GLN A 24 -5.51 -38.95 17.44
CA GLN A 24 -4.42 -39.93 17.30
C GLN A 24 -3.74 -40.20 18.64
N LEU A 25 -3.49 -39.19 19.49
CA LEU A 25 -3.00 -39.40 20.86
C LEU A 25 -3.95 -40.25 21.72
N GLN A 26 -5.24 -40.23 21.43
CA GLN A 26 -6.24 -41.10 22.09
C GLN A 26 -6.28 -42.53 21.54
N HIS A 27 -5.74 -42.80 20.35
CA HIS A 27 -5.86 -44.09 19.65
C HIS A 27 -4.54 -44.73 19.17
N GLN A 28 -3.37 -44.11 19.37
CA GLN A 28 -2.12 -44.65 18.85
C GLN A 28 -1.46 -45.67 19.79
N ASN A 29 -1.45 -46.91 19.31
CA ASN A 29 -0.49 -47.94 19.70
C ASN A 29 0.91 -47.49 19.20
N PRO A 30 1.94 -47.41 20.05
CA PRO A 30 3.19 -46.64 19.83
C PRO A 30 4.17 -47.12 18.74
N LEU A 31 3.77 -47.98 17.80
CA LEU A 31 4.71 -48.68 16.90
C LEU A 31 4.83 -48.13 15.48
N ASP A 32 4.10 -47.10 15.06
CA ASP A 32 4.31 -46.46 13.74
C ASP A 32 4.05 -44.94 13.74
N PRO A 33 5.05 -44.12 14.13
CA PRO A 33 4.94 -42.66 14.16
C PRO A 33 5.15 -41.96 12.80
N MET A 34 5.40 -42.69 11.71
CA MET A 34 5.93 -42.10 10.46
C MET A 34 4.97 -41.16 9.70
N ASP A 35 3.64 -41.34 9.79
CA ASP A 35 2.68 -40.53 9.01
C ASP A 35 2.49 -39.12 9.59
N ASN A 36 2.68 -38.97 10.91
CA ASN A 36 2.47 -37.70 11.61
C ASN A 36 3.59 -36.69 11.37
N GLU A 37 4.83 -37.14 11.21
CA GLU A 37 5.96 -36.24 10.97
C GLU A 37 5.87 -35.58 9.58
N GLN A 38 5.47 -36.33 8.55
CA GLN A 38 5.37 -35.81 7.18
C GLN A 38 4.23 -34.81 7.01
N MET A 39 3.08 -35.05 7.67
CA MET A 39 1.97 -34.08 7.70
C MET A 39 2.33 -32.83 8.52
N THR A 40 3.01 -32.99 9.65
CA THR A 40 3.51 -31.87 10.47
C THR A 40 4.50 -31.00 9.70
N ALA A 41 5.40 -31.60 8.92
CA ALA A 41 6.36 -30.89 8.10
C ALA A 41 5.67 -30.04 7.00
N GLN A 42 4.65 -30.60 6.34
CA GLN A 42 3.87 -29.88 5.32
C GLN A 42 3.03 -28.74 5.92
N LEU A 43 2.43 -28.95 7.09
CA LEU A 43 1.70 -27.90 7.80
C LEU A 43 2.62 -26.79 8.32
N THR A 44 3.83 -27.14 8.74
CA THR A 44 4.84 -26.16 9.16
C THR A 44 5.25 -25.30 7.98
N GLN A 45 5.49 -25.90 6.81
CA GLN A 45 5.79 -25.16 5.57
C GLN A 45 4.61 -24.27 5.15
N LEU A 46 3.37 -24.77 5.21
CA LEU A 46 2.19 -23.97 4.89
C LEU A 46 1.97 -22.82 5.90
N SER A 47 2.20 -23.07 7.18
CA SER A 47 2.10 -22.04 8.24
C SER A 47 3.15 -20.95 8.05
N GLN A 48 4.37 -21.30 7.63
CA GLN A 48 5.41 -20.34 7.29
C GLN A 48 5.02 -19.50 6.07
N LEU A 49 4.46 -20.10 5.02
CA LEU A 49 3.95 -19.37 3.86
C LEU A 49 2.81 -18.42 4.24
N GLY A 50 1.86 -18.87 5.07
CA GLY A 50 0.77 -18.03 5.57
C GLY A 50 1.28 -16.86 6.42
N GLN A 51 2.31 -17.08 7.25
CA GLN A 51 2.96 -16.00 8.00
C GLN A 51 3.65 -14.99 7.08
N LEU A 52 4.31 -15.44 6.02
CA LEU A 52 4.91 -14.55 5.01
C LEU A 52 3.85 -13.74 4.25
N GLU A 53 2.74 -14.36 3.88
CA GLU A 53 1.61 -13.64 3.26
C GLU A 53 1.00 -12.59 4.21
N GLN A 54 0.85 -12.92 5.49
CA GLN A 54 0.36 -11.99 6.50
C GLN A 54 1.34 -10.82 6.71
N MET A 55 2.65 -11.10 6.71
CA MET A 55 3.68 -10.07 6.80
C MET A 55 3.63 -9.14 5.58
N ASN A 56 3.54 -9.68 4.36
CA ASN A 56 3.42 -8.89 3.14
C ASN A 56 2.18 -8.00 3.15
N THR A 57 1.04 -8.54 3.63
CA THR A 57 -0.21 -7.76 3.76
C THR A 57 -0.05 -6.63 4.78
N SER A 58 0.56 -6.92 5.93
CA SER A 58 0.82 -5.91 6.97
C SER A 58 1.75 -4.82 6.46
N PHE A 59 2.78 -5.19 5.71
CA PHE A 59 3.71 -4.24 5.10
C PHE A 59 3.03 -3.34 4.07
N ALA A 60 2.14 -3.90 3.23
CA ALA A 60 1.35 -3.12 2.29
C ALA A 60 0.47 -2.07 3.00
N GLN A 61 -0.17 -2.45 4.11
CA GLN A 61 -0.99 -1.53 4.93
C GLN A 61 -0.16 -0.41 5.58
N VAL A 62 1.05 -0.73 6.07
CA VAL A 62 1.97 0.28 6.62
C VAL A 62 2.42 1.25 5.54
N LEU A 63 2.75 0.76 4.35
CA LEU A 63 3.14 1.60 3.23
C LEU A 63 1.99 2.53 2.80
N GLU A 64 0.77 2.01 2.73
CA GLU A 64 -0.43 2.81 2.45
C GLU A 64 -0.65 3.89 3.50
N SER A 65 -0.57 3.53 4.79
CA SER A 65 -0.67 4.47 5.90
C SER A 65 0.40 5.56 5.83
N THR A 66 1.63 5.20 5.45
CA THR A 66 2.74 6.15 5.30
C THR A 66 2.49 7.13 4.15
N LYS A 67 2.02 6.63 3.00
CA LYS A 67 1.64 7.47 1.85
C LYS A 67 0.52 8.45 2.23
N LEU A 68 -0.50 7.99 2.95
CA LEU A 68 -1.62 8.82 3.38
C LEU A 68 -1.19 9.90 4.38
N ASN A 69 -0.32 9.56 5.33
CA ASN A 69 0.24 10.54 6.26
C ASN A 69 1.06 11.60 5.52
N TYR A 70 1.90 11.19 4.57
CA TYR A 70 2.65 12.14 3.75
C TYR A 70 1.71 13.05 2.94
N ALA A 71 0.70 12.49 2.27
CA ALA A 71 -0.30 13.25 1.54
C ALA A 71 -1.07 14.23 2.44
N GLY A 72 -1.46 13.80 3.64
CA GLY A 72 -2.14 14.63 4.62
C GLY A 72 -1.30 15.84 5.05
N ASN A 73 0.02 15.67 5.17
CA ASN A 73 0.94 16.77 5.46
C ASN A 73 1.09 17.77 4.31
N LEU A 74 0.75 17.37 3.08
CA LEU A 74 0.75 18.27 1.92
C LEU A 74 -0.50 19.15 1.86
N VAL A 75 -1.59 18.79 2.55
CA VAL A 75 -2.81 19.62 2.57
C VAL A 75 -2.49 21.02 3.11
N GLY A 76 -2.88 22.04 2.36
CA GLY A 76 -2.59 23.44 2.63
C GLY A 76 -1.15 23.87 2.28
N LYS A 77 -0.30 22.96 1.77
CA LYS A 77 1.04 23.30 1.27
C LYS A 77 0.98 23.65 -0.21
N GLU A 78 1.92 24.52 -0.60
CA GLU A 78 2.18 24.82 -1.99
C GLU A 78 3.05 23.73 -2.61
N VAL A 79 2.59 23.24 -3.75
CA VAL A 79 3.24 22.19 -4.52
C VAL A 79 3.31 22.59 -5.98
N SER A 80 4.23 21.96 -6.71
CA SER A 80 4.39 22.16 -8.13
C SER A 80 4.20 20.84 -8.88
N PHE A 81 3.55 20.91 -10.03
CA PHE A 81 3.26 19.75 -10.86
C PHE A 81 3.29 20.13 -12.34
N MET A 82 3.39 19.13 -13.22
CA MET A 82 3.37 19.33 -14.67
C MET A 82 1.94 19.24 -15.20
N ASP A 83 1.42 20.33 -15.76
CA ASP A 83 0.14 20.34 -16.49
C ASP A 83 0.40 20.06 -17.98
N TYR A 84 0.24 18.81 -18.40
CA TYR A 84 0.37 18.38 -19.79
C TYR A 84 -0.79 18.80 -20.71
N SER A 85 -1.86 19.38 -20.13
CA SER A 85 -2.97 19.93 -20.93
C SER A 85 -2.59 21.25 -21.61
N ARG A 86 -1.45 21.84 -21.22
CA ARG A 86 -0.94 23.10 -21.76
C ARG A 86 0.35 22.84 -22.55
N MET A 87 0.49 23.52 -23.68
CA MET A 87 1.76 23.58 -24.40
C MET A 87 2.66 24.63 -23.75
N GLY A 88 3.88 24.25 -23.41
CA GLY A 88 4.93 25.15 -22.94
C GLY A 88 5.67 25.84 -24.09
N PRO A 89 6.75 26.57 -23.77
CA PRO A 89 7.60 27.22 -24.78
C PRO A 89 8.06 26.21 -25.84
N ASN A 90 8.08 26.63 -27.11
CA ASN A 90 8.46 25.80 -28.26
C ASN A 90 7.54 24.59 -28.54
N ASN A 91 6.26 24.66 -28.17
CA ASN A 91 5.28 23.58 -28.38
C ASN A 91 5.64 22.26 -27.67
N VAL A 92 6.39 22.33 -26.57
CA VAL A 92 6.68 21.16 -25.72
C VAL A 92 5.48 20.92 -24.80
N PRO A 93 4.85 19.73 -24.78
CA PRO A 93 3.76 19.43 -23.85
C PRO A 93 4.23 19.48 -22.39
N GLY A 94 3.44 20.11 -21.52
CA GLY A 94 3.74 20.19 -20.09
C GLY A 94 4.25 21.57 -19.68
N VAL A 95 3.51 22.22 -18.79
CA VAL A 95 3.94 23.45 -18.12
C VAL A 95 3.99 23.19 -16.63
N LYS A 96 5.07 23.59 -15.96
CA LYS A 96 5.14 23.55 -14.50
C LYS A 96 4.19 24.57 -13.92
N VAL A 97 3.25 24.13 -13.08
CA VAL A 97 2.28 25.00 -12.42
C VAL A 97 2.35 24.84 -10.92
N LEU A 98 2.14 25.94 -10.21
CA LEU A 98 2.08 26.00 -8.76
C LEU A 98 0.61 25.92 -8.32
N GLY A 99 0.37 25.29 -7.18
CA GLY A 99 -0.94 25.29 -6.55
C GLY A 99 -0.90 24.77 -5.12
N ILE A 100 -2.00 24.94 -4.41
CA ILE A 100 -2.14 24.54 -3.01
C ILE A 100 -2.96 23.25 -2.96
N VAL A 101 -2.48 22.25 -2.22
CA VAL A 101 -3.26 21.01 -2.04
C VAL A 101 -4.46 21.31 -1.14
N GLU A 102 -5.66 21.08 -1.65
CA GLU A 102 -6.91 21.32 -0.92
C GLU A 102 -7.44 20.05 -0.25
N LYS A 103 -7.28 18.90 -0.93
CA LYS A 103 -7.82 17.61 -0.47
C LYS A 103 -6.94 16.47 -0.95
N VAL A 104 -6.87 15.42 -0.13
CA VAL A 104 -6.33 14.11 -0.52
C VAL A 104 -7.50 13.15 -0.77
N ASP A 105 -7.40 12.40 -1.86
CA ASP A 105 -8.30 11.30 -2.18
C ASP A 105 -7.51 10.01 -2.42
N VAL A 106 -8.16 8.86 -2.28
CA VAL A 106 -7.56 7.55 -2.53
C VAL A 106 -8.36 6.84 -3.60
N GLU A 107 -7.71 6.60 -4.74
CA GLU A 107 -8.29 5.87 -5.87
C GLU A 107 -7.53 4.56 -6.04
N GLY A 108 -8.06 3.49 -5.45
CA GLY A 108 -7.37 2.20 -5.41
C GLY A 108 -6.07 2.27 -4.59
N GLU A 109 -4.94 1.97 -5.21
CA GLU A 109 -3.61 2.05 -4.56
C GLU A 109 -2.92 3.42 -4.71
N ASN A 110 -3.55 4.33 -5.45
CA ASN A 110 -3.00 5.64 -5.76
C ASN A 110 -3.58 6.70 -4.83
N VAL A 111 -2.69 7.54 -4.30
CA VAL A 111 -3.05 8.71 -3.52
C VAL A 111 -3.10 9.90 -4.46
N MET A 112 -4.29 10.48 -4.61
CA MET A 112 -4.58 11.59 -5.50
C MET A 112 -4.67 12.88 -4.69
N LEU A 113 -4.01 13.93 -5.17
CA LEU A 113 -4.04 15.26 -4.59
C LEU A 113 -4.93 16.15 -5.45
N ASN A 114 -5.90 16.81 -4.82
CA ASN A 114 -6.67 17.87 -5.44
C ASN A 114 -5.96 19.19 -5.15
N VAL A 115 -5.38 19.77 -6.18
CA VAL A 115 -4.56 20.97 -6.11
C VAL A 115 -5.32 22.15 -6.71
N GLY A 116 -5.58 23.16 -5.89
CA GLY A 116 -6.16 24.43 -6.31
C GLY A 116 -5.09 25.39 -6.83
N GLN A 117 -5.28 25.91 -8.03
CA GLN A 117 -4.51 27.03 -8.56
C GLN A 117 -5.21 28.33 -8.24
N TYR A 118 -4.46 29.32 -7.74
CA TYR A 118 -4.98 30.64 -7.38
C TYR A 118 -4.26 31.71 -8.19
N ASP A 119 -4.97 32.78 -8.52
CA ASP A 119 -4.36 33.97 -9.13
C ASP A 119 -3.70 34.90 -8.09
N GLN A 120 -3.10 35.98 -8.56
CA GLN A 120 -2.47 36.99 -7.69
C GLN A 120 -3.47 37.76 -6.80
N SER A 121 -4.78 37.64 -7.09
CA SER A 121 -5.87 38.20 -6.28
C SER A 121 -6.39 37.20 -5.24
N GLY A 122 -5.81 36.00 -5.16
CA GLY A 122 -6.22 34.93 -4.25
C GLY A 122 -7.50 34.22 -4.66
N SER A 123 -8.02 34.48 -5.87
CA SER A 123 -9.19 33.78 -6.41
C SER A 123 -8.78 32.46 -7.04
N LYS A 124 -9.55 31.40 -6.76
CA LYS A 124 -9.29 30.07 -7.31
C LYS A 124 -9.61 30.03 -8.81
N VAL A 125 -8.60 29.71 -9.61
CA VAL A 125 -8.67 29.68 -11.08
C VAL A 125 -9.02 28.29 -11.59
N LYS A 126 -8.46 27.24 -11.00
CA LYS A 126 -8.66 25.84 -11.45
C LYS A 126 -8.34 24.84 -10.34
N THR A 127 -8.93 23.65 -10.42
CA THR A 127 -8.49 22.48 -9.66
C THR A 127 -7.91 21.43 -10.60
N HIS A 128 -6.84 20.79 -10.15
CA HIS A 128 -6.22 19.65 -10.81
C HIS A 128 -6.17 18.47 -9.86
N THR A 129 -6.47 17.28 -10.37
CA THR A 129 -6.32 16.02 -9.63
C THR A 129 -5.06 15.34 -10.12
N ILE A 130 -4.04 15.28 -9.27
CA ILE A 130 -2.69 14.83 -9.63
C ILE A 130 -2.28 13.67 -8.73
N ASN A 131 -1.61 12.67 -9.27
CA ASN A 131 -1.05 11.62 -8.43
C ASN A 131 0.04 12.22 -7.54
N MET A 132 0.02 11.92 -6.23
CA MET A 132 1.01 12.44 -5.27
C MET A 132 2.46 12.17 -5.70
N LYS A 133 2.73 11.09 -6.45
CA LYS A 133 4.07 10.76 -6.96
C LYS A 133 4.59 11.72 -8.04
N GLU A 134 3.70 12.46 -8.69
CA GLU A 134 4.01 13.39 -9.79
C GLU A 134 4.12 14.84 -9.30
N VAL A 135 4.03 15.04 -7.99
CA VAL A 135 4.02 16.36 -7.35
C VAL A 135 5.35 16.61 -6.66
N ASP A 136 5.99 17.73 -7.00
CA ASP A 136 7.19 18.23 -6.33
C ASP A 136 6.79 19.24 -5.25
N THR A 137 7.23 19.01 -4.02
CA THR A 137 7.05 19.99 -2.93
C THR A 137 8.08 21.10 -3.08
N ILE A 138 7.63 22.35 -3.05
CA ILE A 138 8.52 23.52 -3.09
C ILE A 138 9.18 23.65 -1.71
N GLY A 139 10.22 22.86 -1.46
CA GLY A 139 10.88 22.86 -0.15
C GLY A 139 11.93 21.77 0.07
N PHE A 140 11.87 20.64 -0.63
CA PHE A 140 12.92 19.61 -0.57
C PHE A 140 12.94 18.82 -1.89
N ASN A 141 13.88 19.18 -2.78
CA ASN A 141 14.26 18.31 -3.89
C ASN A 141 15.18 17.21 -3.35
N VAL A 142 14.70 15.97 -3.25
CA VAL A 142 15.59 14.82 -3.00
C VAL A 142 16.59 14.65 -4.15
N THR A 143 16.24 15.11 -5.35
CA THR A 143 17.11 15.08 -6.54
C THR A 143 18.27 16.09 -6.48
N ASP A 144 18.20 17.14 -5.65
CA ASP A 144 19.31 18.11 -5.49
C ASP A 144 20.37 17.67 -4.47
N VAL A 145 20.18 16.54 -3.77
CA VAL A 145 21.14 16.02 -2.77
C VAL A 145 22.15 15.03 -3.39
N LEU A 146 21.96 14.62 -4.65
CA LEU A 146 22.78 13.59 -5.32
C LEU A 146 23.47 14.08 -6.61
N LYS A 147 23.80 15.37 -6.70
CA LYS A 147 24.75 15.88 -7.71
C LYS A 147 25.98 16.47 -7.07
#